data_AF-A0A5B8VU16-F1
#
_entry.id   AF-A0A5B8VU16-F1
#
_cell.length_a   1.000
_cell.length_b   1.000
_cell.length_c   1.000
_cell.angle_alpha   90.00
_cell.angle_beta   90.00
_cell.angle_gamma   90.00
#
_symmetry.space_group_name_H-M   'P 1'
#
loop_
_entity.id
_entity.type
_entity.pdbx_description
1 polymer ?
#
loop_
_entity_poly.entity_id
_entity_poly.type
_entity_poly.pdbx_seq_one_letter_code
_entity_poly.pdbx_strand_id
1 'polypeptide(L)'
;MSRPKKNRPDYLSNQYQLSSATHNLAYQKALAVPDVTIGAAYDQNSSYARNYYGLQIGLPLPFFNRNQGNIKSAKFNIQSQEATVKQNELQLKNDVVAAVNQYKLNQQLFSTQQLEFNEQYDKLFNSMLKSFQQRQISLIEFVDFLIPTKTPS
;
A
#
# COMPACT_ATOMS: atom_id res chain seq x y z
N MET A 1 -8.56 13.48 -11.52
CA MET A 1 -8.35 12.54 -10.39
C MET A 1 -6.93 11.94 -10.29
N SER A 2 -5.87 12.53 -10.86
CA SER A 2 -4.54 11.86 -10.97
C SER A 2 -3.48 12.29 -9.93
N ARG A 3 -3.65 13.42 -9.25
CA ARG A 3 -2.64 13.98 -8.34
C ARG A 3 -2.34 13.17 -7.05
N PRO A 4 -3.31 12.52 -6.36
CA PRO A 4 -3.02 11.85 -5.10
C PRO A 4 -2.31 10.49 -5.25
N LYS A 5 -2.28 9.90 -6.45
CA LYS A 5 -1.61 8.60 -6.68
C LYS A 5 -0.08 8.71 -6.73
N LYS A 6 0.46 9.83 -7.24
CA LYS A 6 1.88 9.96 -7.58
C LYS A 6 2.83 10.15 -6.39
N ASN A 7 2.34 10.59 -5.24
CA ASN A 7 3.16 10.93 -4.07
C ASN A 7 3.04 9.95 -2.89
N ARG A 8 2.28 8.85 -3.02
CA ARG A 8 2.18 7.88 -1.93
C ARG A 8 3.35 6.89 -1.95
N PRO A 9 4.09 6.70 -0.84
CA PRO A 9 5.22 5.78 -0.78
C PRO A 9 4.86 4.32 -1.10
N ASP A 10 3.68 3.87 -0.67
CA ASP A 10 3.17 2.52 -0.93
C ASP A 10 2.98 2.25 -2.43
N TYR A 11 2.33 3.17 -3.15
CA TYR A 11 2.14 3.06 -4.60
C TYR A 11 3.48 3.08 -5.35
N LEU A 12 4.38 3.99 -4.99
CA LEU A 12 5.70 4.09 -5.60
C LEU A 12 6.53 2.82 -5.37
N SER A 13 6.52 2.26 -4.16
CA SER A 13 7.19 1.01 -3.84
C SER A 13 6.74 -0.13 -4.77
N ASN A 14 5.42 -0.27 -4.98
CA ASN A 14 4.87 -1.29 -5.87
C ASN A 14 5.27 -1.08 -7.34
N GLN A 15 5.38 0.18 -7.78
CA GLN A 15 5.87 0.51 -9.12
C GLN A 15 7.36 0.19 -9.29
N TYR A 16 8.18 0.46 -8.29
CA TYR A 16 9.60 0.10 -8.32
C TYR A 16 9.81 -1.42 -8.32
N GLN A 17 8.99 -2.15 -7.57
CA GLN A 17 8.99 -3.62 -7.63
C GLN A 17 8.61 -4.13 -9.03
N LEU A 18 7.61 -3.51 -9.69
CA LEU A 18 7.27 -3.85 -11.08
C LEU A 18 8.43 -3.58 -12.03
N SER A 19 9.07 -2.41 -11.90
CA SER A 19 10.26 -2.07 -12.68
C SER A 19 11.43 -3.02 -12.41
N SER A 20 11.59 -3.50 -11.18
CA SER A 20 12.62 -4.49 -10.85
C SER A 20 12.32 -5.83 -11.52
N ALA A 21 11.05 -6.26 -11.51
CA ALA A 21 10.62 -7.48 -12.19
C ALA A 21 10.83 -7.42 -13.71
N THR A 22 10.59 -6.25 -14.34
CA THR A 22 10.84 -6.07 -15.78
C THR A 22 12.34 -6.11 -16.12
N HIS A 23 13.20 -5.48 -15.30
CA HIS A 23 14.65 -5.59 -15.46
C HIS A 23 15.16 -7.02 -15.25
N ASN A 24 14.61 -7.75 -14.29
CA ASN A 24 14.94 -9.15 -14.09
C ASN A 24 14.55 -10.00 -15.32
N LEU A 25 13.39 -9.77 -15.94
CA LEU A 25 13.05 -10.45 -17.19
C LEU A 25 14.06 -10.15 -18.31
N ALA A 26 14.51 -8.90 -18.44
CA ALA A 26 15.54 -8.54 -19.41
C ALA A 26 16.86 -9.28 -19.14
N TYR A 27 17.27 -9.35 -17.87
CA TYR A 27 18.44 -10.11 -17.44
C TYR A 27 18.30 -11.61 -17.76
N GLN A 28 17.17 -12.23 -17.43
CA GLN A 28 16.94 -13.66 -17.74
C GLN A 28 16.93 -13.94 -19.25
N LYS A 29 16.47 -12.99 -20.08
CA LYS A 29 16.57 -13.09 -21.54
C LYS A 29 18.02 -12.97 -22.01
N ALA A 30 18.82 -12.09 -21.40
CA ALA A 30 20.23 -11.94 -21.73
C ALA A 30 21.02 -13.23 -21.45
N LEU A 31 20.76 -13.90 -20.33
CA LEU A 31 21.37 -15.20 -20.00
C LEU A 31 21.04 -16.34 -20.97
N ALA A 32 20.04 -16.18 -21.83
CA ALA A 32 19.74 -17.16 -22.88
C ALA A 32 20.62 -16.98 -24.13
N VAL A 33 21.33 -15.85 -24.24
CA VAL A 33 22.26 -15.54 -25.31
C VAL A 33 23.66 -15.97 -24.88
N PRO A 34 24.41 -16.70 -25.72
CA PRO A 34 25.77 -17.10 -25.39
C PRO A 34 26.76 -15.95 -25.45
N ASP A 35 27.64 -15.87 -24.45
CA ASP A 35 28.69 -14.86 -24.39
C ASP A 35 29.97 -15.33 -25.08
N VAL A 36 30.57 -14.46 -25.90
CA VAL A 36 31.89 -14.71 -26.51
C VAL A 36 32.98 -14.39 -25.50
N THR A 37 33.90 -15.32 -25.31
CA THR A 37 35.09 -15.16 -24.48
C THR A 37 36.33 -15.09 -25.36
N ILE A 38 37.27 -14.20 -25.03
CA ILE A 38 38.56 -14.06 -25.72
C ILE A 38 39.65 -14.20 -24.66
N GLY A 39 40.66 -15.02 -24.93
CA GLY A 39 41.78 -15.28 -24.04
C GLY A 39 43.11 -15.36 -24.79
N ALA A 40 44.20 -15.25 -24.05
CA ALA A 40 45.55 -15.50 -24.55
C ALA A 40 46.08 -16.81 -23.93
N ALA A 41 46.88 -17.53 -24.71
CA ALA A 41 47.53 -18.77 -24.33
C ALA A 41 49.04 -18.57 -24.38
N TYR A 42 49.77 -19.06 -23.38
CA TYR A 42 51.22 -19.17 -23.43
C TYR A 42 51.62 -20.59 -23.03
N ASP A 43 52.43 -21.24 -23.85
CA ASP A 43 52.97 -22.57 -23.59
C ASP A 43 54.48 -22.60 -23.85
N GLN A 44 55.24 -22.77 -22.77
CA GLN A 44 56.70 -22.73 -22.79
C GLN A 44 57.32 -24.03 -23.32
N ASN A 45 56.59 -25.16 -23.25
CA ASN A 45 57.05 -26.51 -23.56
C ASN A 45 56.23 -27.20 -24.67
N SER A 46 55.60 -26.41 -25.55
CA SER A 46 54.82 -26.94 -26.68
C SER A 46 55.64 -27.89 -27.56
N SER A 47 55.05 -29.01 -27.98
CA SER A 47 55.71 -30.02 -28.83
C SER A 47 55.93 -29.53 -30.27
N TYR A 48 55.31 -28.41 -30.66
CA TYR A 48 55.40 -27.85 -32.02
C TYR A 48 56.38 -26.67 -32.12
N ALA A 49 56.56 -25.88 -31.06
CA ALA A 49 57.52 -24.77 -30.99
C ALA A 49 57.84 -24.38 -29.53
N ARG A 50 59.11 -24.07 -29.23
CA ARG A 50 59.52 -23.54 -27.91
C ARG A 50 58.97 -22.11 -27.77
N ASN A 51 58.32 -21.78 -26.64
CA ASN A 51 57.64 -20.49 -26.38
C ASN A 51 56.48 -20.16 -27.33
N TYR A 52 55.42 -20.95 -27.28
CA TYR A 52 54.20 -20.72 -28.04
C TYR A 52 53.31 -19.63 -27.40
N TYR A 53 52.80 -18.72 -28.21
CA TYR A 53 51.78 -17.73 -27.84
C TYR A 53 50.57 -17.91 -28.75
N GLY A 54 49.37 -17.96 -28.20
CA GLY A 54 48.13 -18.15 -28.94
C GLY A 54 47.01 -17.21 -28.49
N LEU A 55 46.06 -16.94 -29.38
CA LEU A 55 44.78 -16.32 -29.05
C LEU A 55 43.69 -17.39 -29.07
N GLN A 56 42.81 -17.38 -28.07
CA GLN A 56 41.69 -18.29 -27.92
C GLN A 56 40.38 -17.51 -28.00
N ILE A 57 39.40 -18.03 -28.72
CA ILE A 57 38.03 -17.49 -28.77
C ILE A 57 37.09 -18.64 -28.38
N GLY A 58 36.28 -18.45 -27.36
CA GLY A 58 35.30 -19.41 -26.88
C GLY A 58 33.87 -18.89 -27.04
N LEU A 59 32.99 -19.68 -27.68
CA LEU A 59 31.56 -19.39 -27.78
C LEU A 59 30.78 -20.63 -27.30
N PRO A 60 30.25 -20.65 -26.07
CA PRO A 60 29.44 -21.76 -25.59
C PRO A 60 28.11 -21.77 -26.35
N LEU A 61 27.72 -22.89 -26.97
CA LEU A 61 26.43 -22.98 -27.66
C LEU A 61 25.38 -23.65 -26.75
N PRO A 62 24.33 -22.94 -26.29
CA PRO A 62 23.32 -23.50 -25.41
C PRO A 62 22.31 -24.34 -26.20
N PHE A 63 22.71 -25.56 -26.54
CA PHE A 63 21.86 -26.50 -27.29
C PHE A 63 20.65 -26.97 -26.48
N PHE A 64 20.81 -27.15 -25.17
CA PHE A 64 19.78 -27.74 -24.30
C PHE A 64 19.19 -26.75 -23.28
N ASN A 65 19.97 -25.79 -22.78
CA ASN A 65 19.53 -24.86 -21.75
C ASN A 65 19.54 -23.41 -22.24
N ARG A 66 18.39 -22.96 -22.77
CA ARG A 66 18.16 -21.55 -23.20
C ARG A 66 17.49 -20.70 -22.12
N ASN A 67 17.69 -21.06 -20.84
CA ASN A 67 17.13 -20.35 -19.69
C ASN A 67 15.58 -20.20 -19.70
N GLN A 68 14.86 -21.06 -20.44
CA GLN A 68 13.42 -20.89 -20.74
C GLN A 68 12.54 -20.92 -19.49
N GLY A 69 12.90 -21.74 -18.50
CA GLY A 69 12.20 -21.84 -17.22
C GLY A 69 12.26 -20.53 -16.42
N ASN A 70 13.45 -19.94 -16.30
CA ASN A 70 13.63 -18.67 -15.58
C ASN A 70 12.97 -17.51 -16.32
N ILE A 71 13.02 -17.49 -17.65
CA ILE A 71 12.28 -16.51 -18.47
C ILE A 71 10.77 -16.63 -18.21
N LYS A 72 10.23 -17.85 -18.20
CA LYS A 72 8.81 -18.10 -17.92
C LYS A 72 8.44 -17.65 -16.49
N SER A 73 9.27 -17.99 -15.51
CA SER A 73 9.11 -17.55 -14.12
C SER A 73 9.10 -16.02 -13.99
N ALA A 74 10.08 -15.34 -14.62
CA ALA A 74 10.17 -13.88 -14.60
C ALA A 74 8.95 -13.20 -15.26
N LYS A 75 8.38 -13.78 -16.32
CA LYS A 75 7.12 -13.30 -16.91
C LYS A 75 5.95 -13.39 -15.93
N PHE A 76 5.81 -14.51 -15.22
CA PHE A 76 4.76 -14.66 -14.21
C PHE A 76 4.96 -13.71 -13.03
N ASN A 77 6.21 -13.46 -12.64
CA ASN A 77 6.52 -12.49 -11.60
C ASN A 77 6.03 -11.08 -12.00
N ILE A 78 6.27 -10.64 -13.24
CA ILE A 78 5.74 -9.37 -13.76
C ILE A 78 4.21 -9.35 -13.67
N GLN A 79 3.52 -10.40 -14.15
CA GLN A 79 2.06 -10.46 -14.09
C GLN A 79 1.52 -10.39 -12.66
N SER A 80 2.19 -11.07 -11.73
CA SER A 80 1.87 -10.98 -10.30
C SER A 80 2.04 -9.55 -9.79
N GLN A 81 3.12 -8.87 -10.17
CA GLN A 81 3.39 -7.52 -9.71
C GLN A 81 2.46 -6.48 -10.34
N GLU A 82 2.03 -6.67 -11.58
CA GLU A 82 0.98 -5.87 -12.22
C GLU A 82 -0.36 -6.02 -11.48
N ALA A 83 -0.71 -7.25 -11.08
CA ALA A 83 -1.90 -7.51 -10.27
C ALA A 83 -1.82 -6.81 -8.90
N THR A 84 -0.65 -6.84 -8.24
CA THR A 84 -0.40 -6.13 -6.99
C THR A 84 -0.58 -4.62 -7.14
N VAL A 85 -0.01 -4.01 -8.18
CA VAL A 85 -0.18 -2.57 -8.46
C VAL A 85 -1.66 -2.24 -8.64
N LYS A 86 -2.39 -3.03 -9.45
CA LYS A 86 -3.82 -2.83 -9.70
C LYS A 86 -4.65 -2.97 -8.42
N GLN A 87 -4.34 -3.96 -7.58
CA GLN A 87 -5.02 -4.17 -6.30
C GLN A 87 -4.83 -2.97 -5.37
N ASN A 88 -3.61 -2.44 -5.27
CA ASN A 88 -3.35 -1.25 -4.46
C ASN A 88 -4.07 -0.01 -4.99
N GLU A 89 -4.23 0.12 -6.31
CA GLU A 89 -5.05 1.20 -6.87
C GLU A 89 -6.53 1.07 -6.51
N LEU A 90 -7.06 -0.16 -6.43
CA LEU A 90 -8.44 -0.41 -6.00
C LEU A 90 -8.60 -0.14 -4.49
N GLN A 91 -7.65 -0.60 -3.68
CA GLN A 91 -7.66 -0.35 -2.24
C GLN A 91 -7.67 1.16 -1.95
N LEU A 92 -6.80 1.92 -2.61
CA LEU A 92 -6.77 3.38 -2.45
C LEU A 92 -8.10 4.05 -2.80
N LYS A 93 -8.79 3.58 -3.84
CA LYS A 93 -10.13 4.09 -4.18
C LYS A 93 -11.13 3.77 -3.07
N ASN A 94 -11.10 2.55 -2.56
CA ASN A 94 -12.00 2.12 -1.48
C ASN A 94 -11.74 2.92 -0.19
N ASP A 95 -10.48 3.15 0.17
CA ASP A 95 -10.11 3.93 1.36
C ASP A 95 -10.64 5.37 1.28
N VAL A 96 -10.57 6.00 0.11
CA VAL A 96 -11.12 7.35 -0.09
C VAL A 96 -12.64 7.34 0.04
N VAL A 97 -13.33 6.36 -0.55
CA VAL A 97 -14.79 6.23 -0.43
C VAL A 97 -15.19 6.00 1.02
N ALA A 98 -14.50 5.11 1.73
CA ALA A 98 -14.74 4.82 3.13
C ALA A 98 -14.53 6.07 4.01
N ALA A 99 -13.43 6.80 3.82
CA ALA A 99 -13.14 8.03 4.57
C ALA A 99 -14.21 9.11 4.34
N VAL A 100 -14.67 9.29 3.09
CA VAL A 100 -15.74 10.25 2.78
C VAL A 100 -17.06 9.84 3.42
N ASN A 101 -17.41 8.55 3.37
CA ASN A 101 -18.64 8.05 3.97
C ASN A 101 -18.61 8.18 5.50
N GLN A 102 -17.48 7.85 6.13
CA GLN A 102 -17.29 8.01 7.57
C GLN A 102 -17.39 9.47 8.00
N TYR A 103 -16.76 10.38 7.25
CA TYR A 103 -16.88 11.81 7.50
C TYR A 103 -18.34 12.29 7.42
N LYS A 104 -19.08 11.89 6.37
CA LYS A 104 -20.50 12.24 6.23
C LYS A 104 -21.36 11.69 7.37
N LEU A 105 -21.14 10.43 7.75
CA LEU A 105 -21.85 9.80 8.86
C LEU A 105 -21.59 10.53 10.17
N ASN A 106 -20.32 10.86 10.47
CA ASN A 106 -19.97 11.61 11.67
C ASN A 106 -20.65 12.99 11.67
N GLN A 107 -20.60 13.72 10.56
CA GLN A 107 -21.29 15.02 10.45
C GLN A 107 -22.80 14.89 10.72
N GLN A 108 -23.46 13.86 10.18
CA GLN A 108 -24.86 13.59 10.44
C GLN A 108 -25.13 13.28 11.91
N LEU A 109 -24.35 12.37 12.51
CA LEU A 109 -24.48 12.00 13.92
C LEU A 109 -24.29 13.21 14.84
N PHE A 110 -23.24 14.02 14.64
CA PHE A 110 -23.04 15.24 15.41
C PHE A 110 -24.20 16.23 15.24
N SER A 111 -24.70 16.43 14.02
CA SER A 111 -25.80 17.36 13.79
C SER A 111 -27.12 16.90 14.44
N THR A 112 -27.48 15.63 14.32
CA THR A 112 -28.71 15.09 14.90
C THR A 112 -28.63 15.02 16.42
N GLN A 113 -27.51 14.56 16.95
CA GLN A 113 -27.32 14.40 18.40
C GLN A 113 -27.30 15.77 19.11
N GLN A 114 -26.74 16.81 18.49
CA GLN A 114 -26.79 18.17 19.01
C GLN A 114 -28.23 18.72 19.04
N LEU A 115 -29.01 18.51 17.97
CA LEU A 115 -30.40 18.98 17.88
C LEU A 115 -31.31 18.26 18.88
N GLU A 116 -31.25 16.93 18.93
CA GLU A 116 -32.06 16.12 19.84
C GLU A 116 -31.72 16.39 21.31
N PHE A 117 -30.43 16.52 21.64
CA PHE A 117 -30.00 16.85 23.00
C PHE A 117 -30.54 18.21 23.46
N ASN A 118 -30.41 19.24 22.63
CA ASN A 118 -30.89 20.58 22.95
C ASN A 118 -32.41 20.60 23.17
N GLU A 119 -33.19 19.98 22.27
CA GLU A 119 -34.64 19.94 22.41
C GLU A 119 -35.10 19.16 23.66
N GLN A 120 -34.45 18.04 23.96
CA GLN A 120 -34.78 17.24 25.15
C GLN A 120 -34.39 17.98 26.43
N TYR A 121 -33.23 18.64 26.44
CA TYR A 121 -32.78 19.46 27.56
C TYR A 121 -33.75 20.60 27.84
N ASP A 122 -34.18 21.35 26.82
CA ASP A 122 -35.14 22.46 26.98
C ASP A 122 -36.48 21.98 27.55
N LYS A 123 -37.00 20.84 27.06
CA LYS A 123 -38.25 20.25 27.58
C LYS A 123 -38.11 19.80 29.04
N LEU A 124 -36.99 19.15 29.37
CA LEU A 124 -36.72 18.66 30.72
C LEU A 124 -36.51 19.81 31.70
N PHE A 125 -35.74 20.83 31.31
CA PHE A 125 -35.52 22.05 32.07
C PHE A 125 -36.85 22.77 32.38
N ASN A 126 -37.69 22.98 31.37
CA ASN A 126 -39.00 23.62 31.56
C ASN A 126 -39.93 22.81 32.48
N SER A 127 -39.87 21.47 32.40
CA SER A 127 -40.66 20.60 33.28
C SER A 127 -40.18 20.67 34.73
N MET A 128 -38.86 20.60 34.95
CA MET A 128 -38.22 20.77 36.27
C MET A 128 -38.56 22.14 36.88
N LEU A 129 -38.45 23.21 36.08
CA LEU A 129 -38.80 24.58 36.52
C LEU A 129 -40.28 24.68 36.93
N LYS A 130 -41.18 24.10 36.14
CA LYS A 130 -42.62 24.09 36.43
C LYS A 130 -42.92 23.31 37.71
N SER A 131 -42.33 22.13 37.89
CA SER A 131 -42.49 21.33 39.11
C SER A 131 -41.94 22.05 40.35
N PHE A 132 -40.82 22.77 40.23
CA PHE A 132 -40.30 23.60 41.31
C PHE A 132 -41.26 24.75 41.67
N GLN A 133 -41.77 25.49 40.67
CA GLN A 133 -42.75 26.58 40.88
C GLN A 133 -44.05 26.07 41.51
N GLN A 134 -44.49 24.87 41.13
CA GLN A 134 -45.67 24.20 41.68
C GLN A 134 -45.42 23.53 43.05
N ARG A 135 -44.22 23.69 43.63
CA ARG A 135 -43.80 23.09 44.91
C ARG A 135 -43.87 21.55 44.92
N GLN A 136 -43.75 20.91 43.76
CA GLN A 136 -43.72 19.46 43.61
C GLN A 136 -42.32 18.86 43.84
N ILE A 137 -41.27 19.66 43.67
CA ILE A 137 -39.87 19.32 43.97
C ILE A 137 -39.22 20.43 44.80
N SER A 138 -38.16 20.10 45.52
CA SER A 138 -37.39 21.04 46.33
C SER A 138 -36.37 21.85 45.51
N LEU A 139 -35.88 22.96 46.08
CA LEU A 139 -34.81 23.75 45.47
C LEU A 139 -33.53 22.93 45.28
N ILE A 140 -33.24 22.02 46.21
CA ILE A 140 -32.05 21.17 46.16
C ILE A 140 -32.14 20.21 44.97
N GLU A 141 -33.27 19.53 44.79
CA GLU A 141 -33.48 18.63 43.62
C GLU A 141 -33.41 19.39 42.29
N PHE A 142 -33.90 20.63 42.25
CA PHE A 142 -33.79 21.48 41.06
C PHE A 142 -32.34 21.92 40.78
N VAL A 143 -31.58 22.27 41.82
CA VAL A 143 -30.16 22.66 41.70
C VAL A 143 -29.29 21.45 41.33
N ASP A 144 -29.57 20.27 41.89
CA ASP A 144 -28.89 19.01 41.55
C ASP A 144 -29.11 18.61 40.08
N PHE A 145 -30.26 18.96 39.49
CA PHE A 145 -30.48 18.80 38.04
C PHE A 145 -29.61 19.74 37.19
N LEU A 146 -29.38 20.97 37.64
CA LEU A 146 -28.62 21.99 36.90
C LEU A 146 -27.11 21.81 37.01
N ILE A 147 -26.64 21.16 38.07
CA ILE A 147 -25.23 20.85 38.28
C ILE A 147 -25.03 19.41 37.81
N PRO A 148 -24.38 19.16 36.67
CA PRO A 148 -24.14 17.79 36.22
C PRO A 148 -23.17 17.10 37.18
N THR A 149 -23.68 16.48 38.24
CA THR A 149 -22.86 15.69 39.15
C THR A 149 -22.59 14.32 38.52
N LYS A 150 -21.40 14.21 37.93
CA LYS A 150 -20.71 13.01 37.42
C LYS A 150 -21.36 12.29 36.23
N THR A 151 -20.70 12.43 35.08
CA THR A 151 -20.64 11.38 34.05
C THR A 151 -20.19 10.05 34.68
N PRO A 152 -20.98 8.97 34.58
CA PRO A 152 -20.50 7.63 34.90
C PRO A 152 -19.40 7.27 33.89
N SER A 153 -18.26 6.83 34.43
CA SER A 153 -17.10 6.25 33.71
C SER A 153 -17.45 5.01 32.92
#